data_AF-A0AAU1RPD7-F1
#
_entry.id   AF-A0AAU1RPD7-F1
#
_cell.length_a   1.000
_cell.length_b   1.000
_cell.length_c   1.000
_cell.angle_alpha   90.00
_cell.angle_beta   90.00
_cell.angle_gamma   90.00
#
_symmetry.space_group_name_H-M   'P 1'
#
loop_
_entity.id
_entity.type
_entity.pdbx_description
1 polymer ?
#
loop_
_entity_poly.entity_id
_entity_poly.type
_entity_poly.pdbx_seq_one_letter_code
_entity_poly.pdbx_strand_id
1 'polypeptide(L)'
;MARSGQVQCWNDKEYSAAADAARGVPGPGALRGAIRQGLDFATACQQRSTDLVPFIGTGSNAKDIDLLRQAPGEEALTFYGRSFGSYVGTVPRHGPGRGLRTAALRRVTDYLATLALHLRAPCHVRGR
;
A
#
# COMPACT_ATOMS: atom_id res chain seq x y z
N MET A 1 -8.56 9.22 0.97
CA MET A 1 -7.56 9.99 0.19
C MET A 1 -8.28 11.10 -0.57
N ALA A 2 -7.75 12.33 -0.56
CA ALA A 2 -8.41 13.50 -1.15
C ALA A 2 -9.86 13.67 -0.65
N ARG A 3 -10.87 13.51 -1.52
CA ARG A 3 -12.28 13.69 -1.19
C ARG A 3 -12.98 12.44 -0.63
N SER A 4 -12.32 11.28 -0.67
CA SER A 4 -12.84 10.07 -0.01
C SER A 4 -12.73 10.20 1.51
N GLY A 5 -13.44 9.35 2.26
CA GLY A 5 -13.28 9.21 3.72
C GLY A 5 -11.80 9.25 4.12
N GLN A 6 -11.45 10.19 4.99
CA GLN A 6 -10.07 10.45 5.34
C GLN A 6 -9.70 9.67 6.59
N VAL A 7 -8.60 8.91 6.51
CA VAL A 7 -7.95 8.39 7.71
C VAL A 7 -7.22 9.53 8.38
N GLN A 8 -7.64 9.84 9.60
CA GLN A 8 -6.99 10.80 10.49
C GLN A 8 -6.26 10.03 11.58
N CYS A 9 -4.96 10.26 11.68
CA CYS A 9 -4.12 9.69 12.74
C CYS A 9 -3.58 10.81 13.62
N TRP A 10 -2.85 11.76 13.02
CA TRP A 10 -2.40 12.99 13.66
C TRP A 10 -2.94 14.19 12.92
N ASN A 11 -3.18 15.28 13.65
CA ASN A 11 -3.40 16.58 13.04
C ASN A 11 -2.07 17.20 12.58
N ASP A 12 -2.15 18.32 11.85
CA ASP A 12 -0.99 18.97 11.25
C ASP A 12 0.09 19.34 12.28
N LYS A 13 -0.30 19.75 13.49
CA LYS A 13 0.62 20.13 14.56
C LYS A 13 1.37 18.91 15.11
N GLU A 14 0.64 17.84 15.40
CA GLU A 14 1.20 16.57 15.88
C GLU A 14 2.17 15.97 14.83
N TYR A 15 1.75 15.93 13.57
CA TYR A 15 2.57 15.40 12.48
C TYR A 15 3.83 16.25 12.25
N SER A 16 3.71 17.58 12.22
CA SER A 16 4.85 18.48 12.01
C SER A 16 5.87 18.34 13.14
N ALA A 17 5.41 18.31 14.41
CA ALA A 17 6.30 18.11 15.55
C ALA A 17 7.05 16.76 15.48
N ALA A 18 6.35 15.69 15.09
CA ALA A 18 6.93 14.36 14.96
C ALA A 18 7.94 14.26 13.79
N ALA A 19 7.66 14.94 12.67
CA ALA A 19 8.56 15.03 11.54
C ALA A 19 9.81 15.86 11.86
N ASP A 20 9.63 16.98 12.56
CA ASP A 20 10.72 17.86 12.99
C ASP A 20 11.67 17.15 13.97
N ALA A 21 11.11 16.40 14.93
CA ALA A 21 11.89 15.59 15.86
C ALA A 21 12.68 14.46 15.16
N ALA A 22 12.25 14.02 13.99
CA ALA A 22 12.89 12.95 13.22
C ALA A 22 13.94 13.46 12.21
N ARG A 23 14.17 14.78 12.11
CA ARG A 23 15.16 15.34 11.18
C ARG A 23 16.60 15.02 11.62
N GLY A 24 17.48 14.85 10.65
CA GLY A 24 18.91 14.64 10.87
C GLY A 24 19.34 13.17 10.82
N VAL A 25 20.60 12.91 11.16
CA VAL A 25 21.16 11.55 11.21
C VAL A 25 20.85 10.96 12.59
N PRO A 26 20.19 9.79 12.68
CA PRO A 26 19.91 9.16 13.96
C PRO A 26 21.18 8.86 14.76
N GLY A 27 21.22 9.28 16.03
CA GLY A 27 22.30 8.95 16.96
C GLY A 27 22.12 7.59 17.65
N PRO A 28 23.10 7.16 18.47
CA PRO A 28 22.96 5.96 19.29
C PRO A 28 21.68 6.01 20.15
N GLY A 29 20.89 4.93 20.12
CA GLY A 29 19.65 4.82 20.91
C GLY A 29 18.39 5.42 20.25
N ALA A 30 18.49 6.06 19.08
CA ALA A 30 17.35 6.68 18.38
C ALA A 30 16.23 5.68 18.02
N LEU A 31 16.57 4.40 17.81
CA LEU A 31 15.61 3.35 17.45
C LEU A 31 14.45 3.22 18.45
N ARG A 32 14.73 3.29 19.77
CA ARG A 32 13.68 3.15 20.80
C ARG A 32 12.67 4.30 20.73
N GLY A 33 13.15 5.52 20.48
CA GLY A 33 12.29 6.69 20.28
C GLY A 33 11.43 6.55 19.03
N ALA A 34 12.03 6.12 17.92
CA ALA A 34 11.31 5.91 16.66
C ALA A 34 10.23 4.83 16.78
N ILE A 35 10.51 3.72 17.47
CA ILE A 35 9.52 2.66 17.72
C ILE A 35 8.35 3.22 18.55
N ARG A 36 8.64 3.97 19.62
CA ARG A 36 7.60 4.56 20.47
C ARG A 36 6.71 5.53 19.68
N GLN A 37 7.32 6.42 18.89
CA GLN A 37 6.60 7.34 18.02
C GLN A 37 5.71 6.60 17.01
N GLY A 38 6.19 5.49 16.44
CA GLY A 38 5.41 4.64 15.54
C GLY A 38 4.21 3.99 16.22
N LEU A 39 4.36 3.51 17.45
CA LEU A 39 3.27 2.95 18.26
C LEU A 39 2.23 4.01 18.64
N ASP A 40 2.68 5.21 19.00
CA ASP A 40 1.81 6.35 19.31
C ASP A 40 1.00 6.76 18.07
N PHE A 41 1.63 6.78 16.89
CA PHE A 41 0.95 7.03 15.61
C PHE A 41 -0.09 5.97 15.30
N ALA A 42 0.26 4.68 15.41
CA ALA A 42 -0.65 3.57 15.13
C ALA A 42 -1.87 3.60 16.07
N THR A 43 -1.64 3.89 17.35
CA THR A 43 -2.70 4.05 18.35
C THR A 43 -3.64 5.21 17.98
N ALA A 44 -3.08 6.35 17.58
CA ALA A 44 -3.88 7.50 17.18
C ALA A 44 -4.72 7.20 15.93
N CYS A 45 -4.19 6.49 14.93
CA CYS A 45 -4.97 6.01 13.78
C CYS A 45 -6.15 5.14 14.22
N GLN A 46 -5.90 4.16 15.11
CA GLN A 46 -6.94 3.25 15.59
C GLN A 46 -8.04 3.97 16.36
N GLN A 47 -7.71 4.99 17.15
CA GLN A 47 -8.70 5.74 17.94
C GLN A 47 -9.52 6.71 17.11
N ARG A 48 -8.93 7.32 16.07
CA ARG A 48 -9.54 8.42 15.32
C ARG A 48 -10.14 7.99 13.99
N SER A 49 -9.83 6.78 13.53
CA SER A 49 -10.27 6.24 12.23
C SER A 49 -10.66 4.76 12.31
N THR A 50 -11.19 4.32 13.45
CA THR A 50 -11.51 2.92 13.76
C THR A 50 -12.18 2.18 12.60
N ASP A 51 -13.20 2.79 11.99
CA ASP A 51 -14.01 2.16 10.95
C ASP A 51 -13.33 2.09 9.58
N LEU A 52 -12.25 2.85 9.38
CA LEU A 52 -11.55 2.96 8.10
C LEU A 52 -10.22 2.20 8.07
N VAL A 53 -9.50 2.14 9.19
CA VAL A 53 -8.15 1.53 9.26
C VAL A 53 -8.10 0.09 8.73
N PRO A 54 -9.10 -0.79 8.95
CA PRO A 54 -9.08 -2.14 8.38
C PRO A 54 -9.12 -2.18 6.84
N PHE A 55 -9.54 -1.08 6.20
CA PHE A 55 -9.86 -1.06 4.77
C PHE A 55 -8.94 -0.18 3.91
N ILE A 56 -7.83 0.33 4.46
CA ILE A 56 -6.94 1.26 3.72
C ILE A 56 -5.79 0.57 2.97
N GLY A 57 -5.80 -0.77 2.92
CA GLY A 57 -4.78 -1.57 2.25
C GLY A 57 -4.96 -1.66 0.74
N THR A 58 -3.91 -2.08 0.02
CA THR A 58 -3.94 -2.22 -1.44
C THR A 58 -4.99 -3.22 -1.93
N GLY A 59 -5.29 -4.27 -1.15
CA GLY A 59 -6.36 -5.21 -1.48
C GLY A 59 -7.74 -4.55 -1.53
N SER A 60 -8.02 -3.61 -0.64
CA SER A 60 -9.24 -2.80 -0.68
C SER A 60 -9.23 -1.86 -1.88
N ASN A 61 -8.13 -1.17 -2.14
CA ASN A 61 -8.01 -0.31 -3.32
C ASN A 61 -8.23 -1.08 -4.64
N ALA A 62 -7.73 -2.33 -4.72
CA ALA A 62 -7.95 -3.19 -5.87
C ALA A 62 -9.45 -3.56 -6.01
N LYS A 63 -10.14 -3.88 -4.91
CA LYS A 63 -11.58 -4.11 -4.92
C LYS A 63 -12.35 -2.87 -5.39
N ASP A 64 -11.98 -1.68 -4.92
CA ASP A 64 -12.62 -0.43 -5.33
C ASP A 64 -12.46 -0.18 -6.84
N ILE A 65 -11.29 -0.47 -7.40
CA ILE A 65 -11.07 -0.41 -8.86
C ILE A 65 -11.97 -1.41 -9.60
N ASP A 66 -12.26 -2.58 -9.03
CA ASP A 66 -13.23 -3.51 -9.63
C ASP A 66 -14.65 -2.97 -9.59
N LEU A 67 -15.06 -2.34 -8.48
CA LEU A 67 -16.38 -1.72 -8.39
C LEU A 67 -16.54 -0.59 -9.42
N LEU A 68 -15.49 0.20 -9.65
CA LEU A 68 -15.48 1.23 -10.71
C LEU A 68 -15.60 0.63 -12.12
N ARG A 69 -15.06 -0.58 -12.36
CA ARG A 69 -15.29 -1.32 -13.61
C ARG A 69 -16.75 -1.78 -13.74
N GLN A 70 -17.36 -2.20 -12.64
CA GLN A 70 -18.73 -2.73 -12.63
C GLN A 70 -19.79 -1.65 -12.82
N ALA A 71 -19.58 -0.43 -12.30
CA ALA A 71 -20.54 0.66 -12.38
C ALA A 71 -21.03 1.00 -13.80
N PRO A 72 -20.16 1.09 -14.84
CA PRO A 72 -20.59 1.25 -16.24
C PRO A 72 -20.97 -0.07 -16.93
N GLY A 73 -20.82 -1.23 -16.27
CA GLY A 73 -21.12 -2.55 -16.86
C GLY A 73 -20.00 -3.16 -17.71
N GLU A 74 -18.80 -2.59 -17.69
CA GLU A 74 -17.69 -3.00 -18.55
C GLU A 74 -17.14 -4.39 -18.17
N GLU A 75 -16.80 -5.18 -19.19
CA GLU A 75 -16.14 -6.48 -19.01
C GLU A 75 -14.68 -6.31 -18.58
N ALA A 76 -14.03 -5.25 -19.06
CA ALA A 76 -12.64 -4.93 -18.74
C ALA A 76 -12.46 -3.42 -18.51
N LEU A 77 -11.57 -3.06 -17.60
CA LEU A 77 -11.18 -1.67 -17.35
C LEU A 77 -9.76 -1.43 -17.84
N THR A 78 -9.54 -0.32 -18.55
CA THR A 78 -8.20 0.18 -18.84
C THR A 78 -7.70 0.97 -17.63
N PHE A 79 -6.64 0.50 -17.00
CA PHE A 79 -6.09 1.12 -15.80
C PHE A 79 -4.68 1.64 -16.07
N TYR A 80 -4.46 2.90 -15.70
CA TYR A 80 -3.17 3.56 -15.76
C TYR A 80 -2.60 3.76 -14.36
N GLY A 81 -1.45 3.11 -14.09
CA GLY A 81 -0.75 3.19 -12.80
C GLY A 81 0.57 3.94 -12.91
N ARG A 82 0.82 4.88 -11.98
CA ARG A 82 2.12 5.55 -11.80
C ARG A 82 2.64 5.32 -10.39
N SER A 83 3.96 5.08 -10.25
CA SER A 83 4.60 4.86 -8.95
C SER A 83 3.94 3.70 -8.19
N PHE A 84 3.51 3.90 -6.95
CA PHE A 84 2.75 2.92 -6.17
C PHE A 84 1.49 2.42 -6.90
N GLY A 85 0.84 3.28 -7.70
CA GLY A 85 -0.30 2.89 -8.54
C GLY A 85 0.01 1.76 -9.53
N SER A 86 1.28 1.62 -9.96
CA SER A 86 1.71 0.50 -10.81
C SER A 86 1.59 -0.84 -10.08
N TYR A 87 1.83 -0.88 -8.76
CA TYR A 87 1.63 -2.08 -7.93
C TYR A 87 0.15 -2.38 -7.74
N VAL A 88 -0.69 -1.36 -7.49
CA VAL A 88 -2.15 -1.52 -7.32
C VAL A 88 -2.76 -2.29 -8.50
N GLY A 89 -2.34 -1.95 -9.74
CA GLY A 89 -2.83 -2.62 -10.95
C GLY A 89 -2.45 -4.10 -11.09
N THR A 90 -1.48 -4.59 -10.32
CA THR A 90 -1.04 -6.00 -10.31
C THR A 90 -1.75 -6.86 -9.27
N VAL A 91 -2.41 -6.23 -8.27
CA VAL A 91 -3.05 -6.96 -7.18
C VAL A 91 -4.31 -7.66 -7.68
N PRO A 92 -4.47 -8.98 -7.42
CA PRO A 92 -5.67 -9.71 -7.81
C PRO A 92 -6.93 -9.10 -7.19
N ARG A 93 -7.98 -8.99 -8.01
CA ARG A 93 -9.30 -8.54 -7.59
C ARG A 93 -10.19 -9.77 -7.40
N HIS A 94 -11.04 -9.74 -6.37
CA HIS A 94 -11.98 -10.85 -6.13
C HIS A 94 -13.17 -10.76 -7.10
N GLY A 95 -13.42 -11.82 -7.85
CA GLY A 95 -14.57 -11.95 -8.75
C GLY A 95 -14.25 -12.83 -9.98
N PRO A 96 -15.23 -13.55 -10.55
CA PRO A 96 -14.98 -14.44 -11.68
C PRO A 96 -14.71 -13.67 -12.99
N GLY A 97 -13.62 -14.03 -13.66
CA GLY A 97 -13.47 -13.95 -15.12
C GLY A 97 -13.33 -12.58 -15.81
N ARG A 98 -13.08 -11.47 -15.10
CA ARG A 98 -13.05 -10.13 -15.72
C ARG A 98 -11.72 -9.39 -15.49
N GLY A 99 -11.00 -9.10 -16.59
CA GLY A 99 -9.61 -8.65 -16.59
C GLY A 99 -9.41 -7.13 -16.52
N LEU A 100 -8.17 -6.70 -16.29
CA LEU A 100 -7.73 -5.30 -16.48
C LEU A 100 -6.89 -5.24 -17.76
N ARG A 101 -7.07 -4.21 -18.56
CA ARG A 101 -6.07 -3.79 -19.55
C ARG A 101 -5.14 -2.79 -18.85
N THR A 102 -4.08 -3.28 -18.23
CA THR A 102 -3.11 -2.43 -17.50
C THR A 102 -2.10 -1.78 -18.43
N ALA A 103 -1.94 -0.46 -18.32
CA ALA A 103 -0.76 0.24 -18.78
C ALA A 103 -0.07 0.88 -17.56
N ALA A 104 1.14 0.42 -17.21
CA ALA A 104 1.88 0.92 -16.06
C ALA A 104 3.14 1.67 -16.49
N LEU A 105 3.36 2.88 -15.96
CA LEU A 105 4.68 3.52 -16.08
C LEU A 105 5.64 2.90 -15.06
N ARG A 106 6.75 2.36 -15.56
CA ARG A 106 7.72 1.55 -14.80
C ARG A 106 8.42 2.37 -13.72
N ARG A 107 8.34 1.86 -12.49
CA ARG A 107 9.31 2.07 -11.38
C ARG A 107 9.10 1.07 -10.21
N VAL A 108 7.92 0.47 -10.05
CA VAL A 108 7.62 -0.48 -8.94
C VAL A 108 7.35 -1.92 -9.42
N THR A 109 6.92 -2.13 -10.66
CA THR A 109 6.62 -3.46 -11.23
C THR A 109 7.82 -4.41 -11.27
N ASP A 110 9.06 -3.90 -11.23
CA ASP A 110 10.25 -4.75 -11.23
C ASP A 110 10.42 -5.55 -9.92
N TYR A 111 9.96 -5.04 -8.75
CA TYR A 111 10.08 -5.78 -7.48
C TYR A 111 9.27 -7.09 -7.46
N LEU A 112 8.06 -7.07 -8.02
CA LEU A 112 7.24 -8.28 -8.14
C LEU A 112 7.73 -9.22 -9.25
N ALA A 113 8.30 -8.68 -10.34
CA ALA A 113 8.95 -9.49 -11.35
C ALA A 113 10.14 -10.27 -10.75
N THR A 114 10.93 -9.62 -9.90
CA THR A 114 12.01 -10.27 -9.14
C THR A 114 11.46 -11.34 -8.18
N LEU A 115 10.38 -11.07 -7.43
CA LEU A 115 9.79 -12.06 -6.52
C LEU A 115 9.22 -13.28 -7.27
N ALA A 116 8.56 -13.06 -8.41
CA ALA A 116 8.01 -14.13 -9.25
C ALA A 116 9.11 -14.99 -9.92
N LEU A 117 10.27 -14.38 -10.24
CA LEU A 117 11.46 -15.10 -10.70
C LEU A 117 12.08 -15.97 -9.59
N HIS A 118 12.07 -15.51 -8.34
CA HIS A 118 12.60 -16.27 -7.19
C HIS A 118 11.66 -17.41 -6.76
N LEU A 119 10.35 -17.26 -6.93
CA LEU A 119 9.36 -18.32 -6.65
C LEU A 119 9.30 -19.42 -7.73
N ARG A 120 9.95 -19.21 -8.89
CA ARG A 120 10.08 -20.20 -9.97
C ARG A 120 11.44 -20.90 -10.01
N ALA A 121 12.38 -20.53 -9.14
CA ALA A 121 13.64 -21.23 -9.04
C ALA A 121 13.40 -22.61 -8.37
N PRO A 122 13.75 -23.73 -9.02
CA PRO A 122 13.68 -25.03 -8.35
C PRO A 122 14.64 -25.01 -7.14
N CYS A 123 14.11 -25.22 -5.95
CA CYS A 123 14.91 -25.43 -4.74
C CYS A 123 15.76 -26.70 -4.92
N HIS A 124 16.99 -26.56 -5.39
CA HIS A 124 17.98 -27.61 -5.27
C HIS A 124 18.52 -27.61 -3.84
N VAL A 125 17.92 -28.45 -2.99
CA VAL A 125 18.52 -28.82 -1.70
C VAL A 125 19.72 -29.72 -2.01
N ARG A 126 20.93 -29.17 -1.95
CA ARG A 126 22.16 -29.97 -1.90
C ARG A 126 22.33 -30.47 -0.46
N GLY A 127 21.98 -31.73 -0.23
CA GLY A 127 22.39 -32.45 0.97
C GLY A 127 23.89 -32.70 0.97
N ARG A 128 24.55 -32.32 2.06
CA ARG A 128 25.75 -32.97 2.60
C ARG A 128 25.63 -32.97 4.11
#